data_AF-A0A6L6PEV0-F1
#
_entry.id   AF-A0A6L6PEV0-F1
#
_cell.length_a   1.000
_cell.length_b   1.000
_cell.length_c   1.000
_cell.angle_alpha   90.00
_cell.angle_beta   90.00
_cell.angle_gamma   90.00
#
_symmetry.space_group_name_H-M   'P 1'
#
loop_
_entity.id
_entity.type
_entity.pdbx_description
1 polymer ?
#
loop_
_entity_poly.entity_id
_entity_poly.type
_entity_poly.pdbx_seq_one_letter_code
_entity_poly.pdbx_strand_id
1 'polypeptide(L)'
;MINDDASMIEAMPINERARYLNSLAFHLTVVARNTYVPAENAVERPVALRGVVEISHRVLSRVLTLQRGEDIVSADSFLTMLFGLAQIYDCVFELENALAFSAESYLKS
;
A
#
# COMPACT_ATOMS: atom_id res chain seq x y z
N MET A 1 -1.55 14.67 -4.86
CA MET A 1 -1.34 13.20 -4.82
C MET A 1 -2.12 12.55 -3.70
N ILE A 2 -1.74 12.68 -2.40
CA ILE A 2 -2.50 12.02 -1.30
C ILE A 2 -4.01 12.34 -1.34
N ASN A 3 -4.36 13.62 -1.54
CA ASN A 3 -5.77 14.05 -1.56
C ASN A 3 -6.57 13.46 -2.74
N ASP A 4 -5.92 13.23 -3.89
CA ASP A 4 -6.57 12.73 -5.09
C ASP A 4 -6.83 11.22 -4.96
N ASP A 5 -5.82 10.48 -4.48
CA ASP A 5 -5.93 9.04 -4.21
C ASP A 5 -6.94 8.74 -3.09
N ALA A 6 -6.92 9.51 -2.01
CA ALA A 6 -7.86 9.36 -0.90
C ALA A 6 -9.32 9.53 -1.39
N SER A 7 -9.57 10.58 -2.15
CA SER A 7 -10.90 10.88 -2.70
C SER A 7 -11.38 9.77 -3.64
N MET A 8 -10.49 9.28 -4.50
CA MET A 8 -10.79 8.16 -5.40
C MET A 8 -11.15 6.89 -4.62
N ILE A 9 -10.34 6.48 -3.64
CA ILE A 9 -10.55 5.27 -2.83
C ILE A 9 -11.86 5.37 -2.03
N GLU A 10 -12.16 6.55 -1.48
CA GLU A 10 -13.38 6.77 -0.69
C GLU A 10 -14.64 6.64 -1.57
N ALA A 11 -14.59 7.13 -2.81
CA ALA A 11 -15.70 7.05 -3.76
C ALA A 11 -15.98 5.64 -4.30
N MET A 12 -15.07 4.67 -4.11
CA MET A 12 -15.27 3.29 -4.56
C MET A 12 -16.32 2.55 -3.72
N PRO A 13 -17.15 1.69 -4.35
CA PRO A 13 -17.91 0.67 -3.62
C PRO A 13 -16.98 -0.17 -2.74
N ILE A 14 -17.48 -0.66 -1.59
CA ILE A 14 -16.68 -1.42 -0.61
C ILE A 14 -15.88 -2.56 -1.25
N ASN A 15 -16.51 -3.32 -2.16
CA ASN A 15 -15.85 -4.43 -2.85
C ASN A 15 -14.70 -3.96 -3.77
N GLU A 16 -14.88 -2.84 -4.47
CA GLU A 16 -13.85 -2.25 -5.32
C GLU A 16 -12.73 -1.62 -4.50
N ARG A 17 -13.06 -1.00 -3.36
CA ARG A 17 -12.08 -0.53 -2.38
C ARG A 17 -11.21 -1.69 -1.87
N ALA A 18 -11.82 -2.82 -1.52
CA ALA A 18 -11.09 -4.01 -1.09
C ALA A 18 -10.22 -4.60 -2.22
N ARG A 19 -10.71 -4.61 -3.47
CA ARG A 19 -9.91 -5.02 -4.64
C ARG A 19 -8.71 -4.11 -4.86
N TYR A 20 -8.91 -2.79 -4.82
CA TYR A 20 -7.84 -1.80 -4.94
C TYR A 20 -6.78 -2.00 -3.85
N LEU A 21 -7.18 -2.14 -2.59
CA LEU A 21 -6.24 -2.35 -1.48
C LEU A 21 -5.51 -3.70 -1.58
N ASN A 22 -6.15 -4.75 -2.08
CA ASN A 22 -5.47 -6.01 -2.38
C ASN A 22 -4.44 -5.86 -3.50
N SER A 23 -4.76 -5.08 -4.54
CA SER A 23 -3.79 -4.72 -5.58
C SER A 23 -2.61 -3.94 -4.99
N LEU A 24 -2.85 -3.02 -4.07
CA LEU A 24 -1.78 -2.30 -3.37
C LEU A 24 -0.90 -3.24 -2.55
N ALA A 25 -1.49 -4.15 -1.78
CA ALA A 25 -0.74 -5.17 -1.04
C ALA A 25 0.13 -6.03 -1.97
N PHE A 26 -0.42 -6.45 -3.12
CA PHE A 26 0.35 -7.17 -4.13
C PHE A 26 1.52 -6.35 -4.66
N HIS A 27 1.32 -5.11 -5.08
CA HIS A 27 2.40 -4.28 -5.61
C HIS A 27 3.47 -3.94 -4.56
N LEU A 28 3.09 -3.82 -3.28
CA LEU A 28 4.05 -3.69 -2.18
C LEU A 28 5.00 -4.90 -2.10
N THR A 29 4.50 -6.12 -2.32
CA THR A 29 5.38 -7.31 -2.38
C THR A 29 6.33 -7.29 -3.57
N VAL A 30 5.92 -6.69 -4.69
CA VAL A 30 6.76 -6.56 -5.89
C VAL A 30 7.86 -5.54 -5.64
N VAL A 31 7.52 -4.33 -5.17
CA VAL A 31 8.53 -3.27 -4.93
C VAL A 31 9.47 -3.60 -3.77
N ALA A 32 9.03 -4.40 -2.79
CA ALA A 32 9.91 -4.92 -1.74
C ALA A 32 11.13 -5.65 -2.32
N ARG A 33 11.01 -6.23 -3.53
CA ARG A 33 12.13 -6.93 -4.18
C ARG A 33 13.31 -6.03 -4.50
N ASN A 34 13.07 -4.72 -4.67
CA ASN A 34 14.11 -3.72 -4.91
C ASN A 34 15.02 -3.50 -3.69
N THR A 35 14.68 -4.07 -2.54
CA THR A 35 15.50 -3.99 -1.33
C THR A 35 16.51 -5.14 -1.21
N TYR A 36 16.40 -6.16 -2.05
CA TYR A 36 17.33 -7.29 -2.08
C TYR A 36 18.48 -7.04 -3.04
N VAL A 37 19.63 -7.64 -2.73
CA VAL A 37 20.76 -7.69 -3.67
C VAL A 37 20.50 -8.80 -4.70
N PRO A 38 20.54 -8.51 -6.01
CA PRO A 38 20.31 -9.53 -7.04
C PRO A 38 21.30 -10.70 -6.94
N ALA A 39 20.78 -11.92 -7.04
CA ALA A 39 21.54 -13.17 -6.98
C ALA A 39 22.31 -13.42 -5.66
N GLU A 40 22.02 -12.65 -4.61
CA GLU A 40 22.60 -12.82 -3.28
C GLU A 40 21.50 -13.05 -2.23
N ASN A 41 21.85 -13.73 -1.12
CA ASN A 41 20.98 -13.85 0.04
C ASN A 41 21.17 -12.64 0.99
N ALA A 42 21.20 -11.43 0.43
CA ALA A 42 21.45 -10.19 1.16
C ALA A 42 20.36 -9.15 0.91
N VAL A 43 20.13 -8.30 1.91
CA VAL A 43 19.19 -7.18 1.85
C VAL A 43 20.01 -5.89 1.85
N GLU A 44 19.94 -5.12 0.76
CA GLU A 44 20.62 -3.83 0.61
C GLU A 44 19.96 -2.75 1.47
N ARG A 45 18.62 -2.74 1.52
CA ARG A 45 17.82 -1.72 2.23
C ARG A 45 16.91 -2.34 3.30
N PRO A 46 17.46 -2.85 4.41
CA PRO A 46 16.70 -3.60 5.41
C PRO A 46 15.65 -2.77 6.16
N VAL A 47 15.91 -1.48 6.37
CA VAL A 47 14.95 -0.56 7.03
C VAL A 47 13.74 -0.34 6.12
N ALA A 48 13.98 -0.06 4.83
CA ALA A 48 12.92 0.12 3.85
C ALA A 48 12.09 -1.17 3.68
N LEU A 49 12.74 -2.34 3.62
CA LEU A 49 12.05 -3.63 3.56
C LEU A 49 11.10 -3.82 4.75
N ARG A 50 11.55 -3.51 5.97
CA ARG A 50 10.70 -3.56 7.16
C ARG A 50 9.50 -2.61 7.04
N GLY A 51 9.72 -1.40 6.52
CA GLY A 51 8.65 -0.44 6.28
C GLY A 51 7.60 -0.95 5.30
N VAL A 52 8.03 -1.51 4.16
CA VAL A 52 7.13 -2.09 3.16
C VAL A 52 6.31 -3.25 3.73
N VAL A 53 6.94 -4.11 4.56
CA VAL A 53 6.24 -5.21 5.25
C VAL A 53 5.19 -4.68 6.22
N GLU A 54 5.52 -3.67 7.04
CA GLU A 54 4.57 -3.08 7.98
C GLU A 54 3.39 -2.43 7.25
N ILE A 55 3.66 -1.66 6.20
CA ILE A 55 2.61 -1.05 5.35
C ILE A 55 1.72 -2.15 4.75
N SER A 56 2.30 -3.24 4.25
CA SER A 56 1.54 -4.38 3.71
C SER A 56 0.61 -4.99 4.74
N HIS A 57 1.06 -5.16 5.99
CA HIS A 57 0.20 -5.63 7.08
C HIS A 57 -0.96 -4.67 7.37
N ARG A 58 -0.73 -3.36 7.36
CA ARG A 58 -1.80 -2.35 7.58
C ARG A 58 -2.83 -2.37 6.45
N VAL A 59 -2.39 -2.50 5.21
CA VAL A 59 -3.26 -2.64 4.03
C VAL A 59 -4.11 -3.89 4.14
N LEU A 60 -3.50 -5.05 4.41
CA LEU A 60 -4.23 -6.32 4.55
C LEU A 60 -5.20 -6.30 5.74
N SER A 61 -4.82 -5.69 6.87
CA SER A 61 -5.71 -5.51 8.01
C SER A 61 -6.96 -4.71 7.64
N ARG A 62 -6.81 -3.61 6.88
CA ARG A 62 -7.95 -2.81 6.41
C ARG A 62 -8.82 -3.54 5.40
N VAL A 63 -8.24 -4.37 4.52
CA VAL A 63 -9.02 -5.24 3.64
C VAL A 63 -9.93 -6.16 4.45
N LEU A 64 -9.42 -6.75 5.53
CA LEU A 64 -10.20 -7.64 6.39
C LEU A 64 -11.34 -6.88 7.11
N THR A 65 -11.09 -5.66 7.62
CA THR A 65 -12.15 -4.86 8.26
C THR A 65 -13.21 -4.42 7.26
N LEU A 66 -12.82 -4.05 6.03
CA LEU A 66 -13.75 -3.74 4.94
C LEU A 66 -14.66 -4.92 4.61
N GLN A 67 -14.09 -6.12 4.47
CA GLN A 67 -14.85 -7.33 4.15
C GLN A 67 -15.81 -7.75 5.27
N ARG A 68 -15.53 -7.36 6.51
CA ARG A 68 -16.41 -7.60 7.68
C ARG A 68 -17.47 -6.52 7.87
N GLY A 69 -17.42 -5.42 7.10
CA GLY A 69 -18.29 -4.26 7.31
C GLY A 69 -17.92 -3.46 8.57
N GLU A 70 -16.69 -3.58 9.04
CA GLU A 70 -16.16 -2.97 10.27
C GLU A 70 -15.22 -1.78 9.98
N ASP A 71 -15.05 -1.39 8.71
CA ASP A 71 -14.15 -0.28 8.35
C ASP A 71 -14.76 1.06 8.76
N ILE A 72 -14.12 1.69 9.74
CA ILE A 72 -14.47 3.02 10.26
C ILE A 72 -13.41 4.07 9.92
N VAL A 73 -12.34 3.69 9.21
CA VAL A 73 -11.21 4.57 8.90
C VAL A 73 -11.44 5.20 7.53
N SER A 74 -11.33 6.52 7.44
CA SER A 74 -11.40 7.22 6.14
C SER A 74 -10.18 6.91 5.28
N ALA A 75 -10.33 6.96 3.96
CA ALA A 75 -9.22 6.79 3.03
C ALA A 75 -8.07 7.78 3.28
N ASP A 76 -8.40 9.04 3.57
CA ASP A 76 -7.42 10.10 3.86
C ASP A 76 -6.59 9.81 5.12
N SER A 77 -7.24 9.48 6.24
CA SER A 77 -6.53 9.15 7.48
C SER A 77 -5.68 7.89 7.32
N PHE A 78 -6.16 6.92 6.55
CA PHE A 78 -5.41 5.72 6.25
C PHE A 78 -4.17 6.00 5.40
N LEU A 79 -4.29 6.74 4.29
CA LEU A 79 -3.13 7.08 3.46
C LEU A 79 -2.13 7.94 4.22
N THR A 80 -2.60 8.92 5.01
CA THR A 80 -1.74 9.73 5.89
C THR A 80 -0.92 8.85 6.84
N MET A 81 -1.54 7.83 7.44
CA MET A 81 -0.84 6.87 8.29
C MET A 81 0.20 6.05 7.51
N LEU A 82 -0.13 5.57 6.30
CA LEU A 82 0.82 4.82 5.47
C LEU A 82 2.03 5.68 5.07
N PHE A 83 1.82 6.94 4.67
CA PHE A 83 2.90 7.87 4.35
C PHE A 83 3.74 8.22 5.58
N GLY A 84 3.12 8.35 6.75
CA GLY A 84 3.86 8.52 8.01
C GLY A 84 4.78 7.33 8.32
N LEU A 85 4.29 6.09 8.14
CA LEU A 85 5.13 4.89 8.25
C LEU A 85 6.25 4.89 7.20
N ALA A 86 5.92 5.23 5.96
CA ALA A 86 6.88 5.23 4.87
C ALA A 86 8.02 6.23 5.11
N GLN A 87 7.73 7.39 5.70
CA GLN A 87 8.74 8.36 6.12
C GLN A 87 9.64 7.83 7.25
N ILE A 88 9.07 7.17 8.26
CA ILE A 88 9.83 6.58 9.38
C ILE A 88 10.81 5.51 8.89
N TYR A 89 10.41 4.72 7.90
CA TYR A 89 11.19 3.59 7.40
C TYR A 89 11.97 3.88 6.11
N ASP A 90 12.00 5.13 5.66
CA ASP A 90 12.69 5.52 4.41
C ASP A 90 12.26 4.68 3.19
N CYS A 91 10.94 4.50 3.04
CA CYS A 91 10.32 3.75 1.96
C CYS A 91 9.16 4.47 1.25
N VAL A 92 9.18 5.81 1.23
CA VAL A 92 8.17 6.63 0.54
C VAL A 92 8.10 6.28 -0.95
N PHE A 93 9.26 6.11 -1.60
CA PHE A 93 9.35 5.77 -3.02
C PHE A 93 8.67 4.42 -3.34
N GLU A 94 8.85 3.42 -2.48
CA GLU A 94 8.19 2.12 -2.64
C GLU A 94 6.66 2.24 -2.52
N LEU A 95 6.18 3.01 -1.55
CA LEU A 95 4.74 3.25 -1.37
C LEU A 95 4.14 3.99 -2.57
N GLU A 96 4.77 5.06 -3.04
CA GLU A 96 4.30 5.85 -4.19
C GLU A 96 4.24 5.00 -5.47
N ASN A 97 5.28 4.20 -5.74
CA ASN A 97 5.26 3.29 -6.88
C ASN A 97 4.14 2.26 -6.78
N ALA A 98 3.95 1.67 -5.60
CA ALA A 98 2.90 0.67 -5.40
C ALA A 98 1.49 1.27 -5.58
N LEU A 99 1.27 2.52 -5.14
CA LEU A 99 0.02 3.26 -5.35
C LEU A 99 -0.21 3.54 -6.85
N ALA A 100 0.82 4.01 -7.56
CA ALA A 100 0.73 4.29 -9.00
C ALA A 100 0.36 3.02 -9.80
N PHE A 101 1.04 1.91 -9.56
CA PHE A 101 0.73 0.64 -10.25
C PHE A 101 -0.68 0.11 -9.90
N SER A 102 -1.13 0.34 -8.67
CA SER A 102 -2.47 -0.08 -8.25
C SER A 102 -3.56 0.74 -8.92
N ALA A 103 -3.36 2.05 -9.06
CA ALA A 103 -4.26 2.92 -9.82
C ALA A 103 -4.32 2.51 -11.30
N GLU A 104 -3.19 2.24 -11.94
CA GLU A 104 -3.15 1.76 -13.33
C GLU A 104 -3.84 0.41 -13.52
N SER A 105 -3.61 -0.53 -12.60
CA SER A 105 -4.19 -1.87 -12.65
C SER A 105 -5.71 -1.82 -12.50
N TYR A 106 -6.22 -0.93 -11.65
CA TYR A 106 -7.64 -0.72 -11.44
C TYR A 106 -8.33 -0.09 -12.65
N LEU A 107 -7.70 0.90 -13.31
CA LEU A 107 -8.28 1.56 -14.48
C LEU A 107 -8.39 0.65 -15.73
N LYS A 108 -7.69 -0.48 -15.74
CA LYS A 108 -7.63 -1.42 -16.88
C LYS A 108 -8.51 -2.67 -16.69
N SER A 109 -9.15 -2.84 -15.53
CA SER A 109 -10.00 -4.00 -15.18
C SER A 109 -11.48 -3.67 -15.24
#